data_AF-A0A1F9NFF4-F1
#
_entry.id   AF-A0A1F9NFF4-F1
#
_cell.length_a   1.000
_cell.length_b   1.000
_cell.length_c   1.000
_cell.angle_alpha   90.00
_cell.angle_beta   90.00
_cell.angle_gamma   90.00
#
_symmetry.space_group_name_H-M   'P 1'
#
loop_
_entity.id
_entity.type
_entity.pdbx_description
1 polymer ?
#
loop_
_entity_poly.entity_id
_entity_poly.type
_entity_poly.pdbx_seq_one_letter_code
_entity_poly.pdbx_strand_id
1 'polypeptide(L)'
;MAQTSGLPVETIHRQVGPSALPPLTEGGDPPRRKDSFGEESHLLRLLAVDPSLAVTALGDGVGELLSGEDAREAVAHLADLAERTPGEAGFPLGEDLPDGVRKLLSAELVLADVSPEEARRRYPGAVLSLRIRRAREKTEALQEKVKGASGEEASLLFDRVVAAKRELERLESERRSR
;
A
#
# COMPACT_ATOMS: atom_id res chain seq x y z
N MET A 1 -12.87 20.32 61.82
CA MET A 1 -12.73 20.81 60.44
C MET A 1 -11.40 20.28 59.91
N ALA A 2 -11.44 19.70 58.70
CA ALA A 2 -10.45 18.76 58.19
C ALA A 2 -9.14 19.43 57.75
N GLN A 3 -8.04 18.72 58.01
CA GLN A 3 -6.70 18.99 57.50
C GLN A 3 -6.65 18.55 56.04
N THR A 4 -6.18 19.41 55.14
CA THR A 4 -5.82 19.02 53.77
C THR A 4 -4.40 19.47 53.49
N SER A 5 -3.49 18.51 53.63
CA SER A 5 -2.08 18.59 53.27
C SER A 5 -1.96 18.82 51.75
N GLY A 6 -1.24 19.87 51.38
CA GLY A 6 -0.88 20.17 49.99
C GLY A 6 0.11 19.14 49.45
N LEU A 7 -0.15 18.67 48.24
CA LEU A 7 0.72 17.79 47.46
C LEU A 7 2.01 18.54 47.05
N PRO A 8 3.20 17.92 47.11
CA PRO A 8 4.42 18.53 46.58
C PRO A 8 4.49 18.35 45.05
N VAL A 9 4.74 19.46 44.35
CA VAL A 9 5.07 19.50 42.92
C VAL A 9 6.54 19.07 42.77
N GLU A 10 6.77 17.85 42.27
CA GLU A 10 8.11 17.43 41.88
C GLU A 10 8.60 18.28 40.71
N THR A 11 9.58 19.12 41.01
CA THR A 11 10.29 19.95 40.04
C THR A 11 11.48 19.14 39.53
N ILE A 12 11.38 18.55 38.34
CA ILE A 12 12.49 17.81 37.75
C ILE A 12 13.55 18.81 37.27
N HIS A 13 14.65 18.86 38.02
CA HIS A 13 15.83 19.66 37.70
C HIS A 13 16.55 19.12 36.46
N ARG A 14 16.63 19.99 35.46
CA ARG A 14 17.48 19.91 34.27
C ARG A 14 18.95 19.72 34.68
N GLN A 15 19.53 18.56 34.41
CA GLN A 15 20.98 18.37 34.40
C GLN A 15 21.52 18.53 32.97
N VAL A 16 22.48 19.43 32.82
CA VAL A 16 23.21 19.74 31.58
C VAL A 16 24.64 19.27 31.79
N GLY A 17 25.16 18.43 30.89
CA GLY A 17 26.57 18.03 30.84
C GLY A 17 26.88 17.25 29.55
N PRO A 18 28.05 17.46 28.92
CA PRO A 18 28.18 17.47 27.46
C PRO A 18 28.63 16.13 26.89
N SER A 19 28.03 15.70 25.78
CA SER A 19 28.63 14.71 24.91
C SER A 19 28.27 15.01 23.47
N ALA A 20 29.32 15.28 22.68
CA ALA A 20 29.26 15.57 21.27
C ALA A 20 28.67 14.39 20.49
N LEU A 21 27.80 14.66 19.50
CA LEU A 21 27.51 13.89 18.28
C LEU A 21 26.55 14.72 17.37
N PRO A 22 26.53 14.48 16.04
CA PRO A 22 26.18 15.46 15.00
C PRO A 22 24.66 15.76 14.89
N PRO A 23 24.25 16.84 14.19
CA PRO A 23 22.85 17.24 14.14
C PRO A 23 21.99 16.15 13.48
N LEU A 24 21.05 15.60 14.25
CA LEU A 24 19.97 14.78 13.74
C LEU A 24 19.01 15.70 12.99
N THR A 25 18.93 15.50 11.68
CA THR A 25 17.87 16.01 10.83
C THR A 25 16.52 15.49 11.37
N GLU A 26 15.78 16.33 12.09
CA GLU A 26 14.39 16.05 12.48
C GLU A 26 13.49 16.17 11.24
N GLY A 27 13.47 15.09 10.47
CA GLY A 27 12.41 14.75 9.51
C GLY A 27 12.02 13.31 9.81
N GLY A 28 11.39 13.10 10.97
CA GLY A 28 10.96 11.79 11.42
C GLY A 28 9.80 11.29 10.57
N ASP A 29 10.13 10.67 9.43
CA ASP A 29 9.21 9.72 8.80
C ASP A 29 8.86 8.66 9.87
N PRO A 30 7.57 8.41 10.15
CA PRO A 30 7.20 7.36 11.08
C PRO A 30 7.79 6.03 10.60
N PRO A 31 8.11 5.10 11.53
CA PRO A 31 8.74 3.84 11.18
C PRO A 31 7.86 3.14 10.17
N ARG A 32 8.32 3.08 8.91
CA ARG A 32 7.70 2.29 7.86
C ARG A 32 7.77 0.86 8.35
N ARG A 33 6.68 0.39 8.98
CA ARG A 33 6.45 -1.04 9.16
C ARG A 33 6.72 -1.65 7.81
N LYS A 34 7.54 -2.70 7.80
CA LYS A 34 7.84 -3.45 6.61
C LYS A 34 6.56 -4.21 6.26
N ASP A 35 5.59 -3.47 5.75
CA ASP A 35 4.35 -4.00 5.25
C ASP A 35 4.75 -4.74 4.00
N SER A 36 4.81 -6.06 4.12
CA SER A 36 5.01 -6.97 2.99
C SER A 36 3.97 -6.78 1.89
N PHE A 37 3.02 -5.85 2.03
CA PHE A 37 2.01 -5.45 1.06
C PHE A 37 1.86 -3.92 0.94
N GLY A 38 2.91 -3.14 1.23
CA GLY A 38 2.81 -1.67 1.27
C GLY A 38 2.16 -1.03 0.04
N GLU A 39 2.45 -1.52 -1.17
CA GLU A 39 1.83 -1.05 -2.42
C GLU A 39 0.37 -1.48 -2.56
N GLU A 40 -0.01 -2.69 -2.11
CA GLU A 40 -1.40 -3.14 -2.13
C GLU A 40 -2.24 -2.39 -1.09
N SER A 41 -1.75 -2.30 0.15
CA SER A 41 -2.37 -1.49 1.21
C SER A 41 -2.53 -0.04 0.77
N HIS A 42 -1.49 0.55 0.18
CA HIS A 42 -1.57 1.91 -0.33
C HIS A 42 -2.64 2.05 -1.41
N LEU A 43 -2.71 1.13 -2.38
CA LEU A 43 -3.77 1.13 -3.39
C LEU A 43 -5.15 1.02 -2.75
N LEU A 44 -5.37 0.02 -1.89
CA LEU A 44 -6.65 -0.20 -1.21
C LEU A 44 -7.11 1.02 -0.41
N ARG A 45 -6.17 1.74 0.20
CA ARG A 45 -6.46 3.01 0.88
C ARG A 45 -7.01 4.07 -0.06
N LEU A 46 -6.39 4.25 -1.24
CA LEU A 46 -6.89 5.21 -2.23
C LEU A 46 -8.28 4.82 -2.72
N LEU A 47 -8.52 3.52 -2.94
CA LEU A 47 -9.82 3.00 -3.37
C LEU A 47 -10.89 3.14 -2.28
N ALA A 48 -10.53 2.97 -1.00
CA ALA A 48 -11.46 3.15 0.10
C ALA A 48 -11.87 4.63 0.28
N VAL A 49 -10.94 5.56 0.03
CA VAL A 49 -11.20 7.01 0.05
C VAL A 49 -12.06 7.44 -1.13
N ASP A 50 -11.83 6.89 -2.32
CA ASP A 50 -12.62 7.13 -3.52
C ASP A 50 -12.98 5.81 -4.24
N PRO A 51 -14.16 5.23 -3.92
CA PRO A 51 -14.60 3.96 -4.50
C PRO A 51 -14.74 3.97 -6.03
N SER A 52 -14.91 5.15 -6.67
CA SER A 52 -14.99 5.23 -8.13
C SER A 52 -13.72 4.73 -8.85
N LEU A 53 -12.58 4.80 -8.15
CA LEU A 53 -11.31 4.27 -8.64
C LEU A 53 -11.33 2.73 -8.74
N ALA A 54 -12.16 2.04 -7.95
CA ALA A 54 -12.24 0.58 -7.97
C ALA A 54 -12.86 0.05 -9.26
N VAL A 55 -13.81 0.79 -9.86
CA VAL A 55 -14.37 0.49 -11.19
C VAL A 55 -13.26 0.54 -12.25
N THR A 56 -12.41 1.56 -12.18
CA THR A 56 -11.24 1.69 -13.08
C THR A 56 -10.25 0.55 -12.84
N ALA A 57 -9.99 0.22 -11.58
CA ALA A 57 -9.08 -0.87 -11.20
C ALA A 57 -9.55 -2.23 -11.72
N LEU A 58 -10.86 -2.51 -11.69
CA LEU A 58 -11.43 -3.72 -12.29
C LEU A 58 -11.25 -3.75 -13.82
N GLY A 59 -11.60 -2.66 -14.50
CA GLY A 59 -11.44 -2.55 -15.96
C GLY A 59 -9.99 -2.74 -16.43
N ASP A 60 -9.04 -2.28 -15.61
CA ASP A 60 -7.60 -2.37 -15.87
C ASP A 60 -6.96 -3.71 -15.41
N GLY A 61 -7.75 -4.64 -14.88
CA GLY A 61 -7.27 -5.94 -14.38
C GLY A 61 -6.39 -5.85 -13.13
N VAL A 62 -6.46 -4.74 -12.37
CA VAL A 62 -5.63 -4.53 -11.18
C VAL A 62 -5.92 -5.56 -10.08
N GLY A 63 -7.13 -6.11 -10.02
CA GLY A 63 -7.47 -7.19 -9.10
C GLY A 63 -6.58 -8.42 -9.25
N GLU A 64 -6.11 -8.74 -10.46
CA GLU A 64 -5.20 -9.88 -10.70
C GLU A 64 -3.80 -9.65 -10.11
N LEU A 65 -3.46 -8.40 -9.84
CA LEU A 65 -2.19 -8.00 -9.23
C LEU A 65 -2.23 -8.06 -7.71
N LEU A 66 -3.37 -8.36 -7.09
CA LEU A 66 -3.49 -8.43 -5.63
C LEU A 66 -3.23 -9.86 -5.14
N SER A 67 -2.49 -10.01 -4.04
CA SER A 67 -2.11 -11.32 -3.49
C SER A 67 -3.24 -11.91 -2.65
N GLY A 68 -3.88 -11.07 -1.84
CA GLY A 68 -4.91 -11.48 -0.90
C GLY A 68 -6.29 -11.62 -1.54
N GLU A 69 -7.02 -12.66 -1.16
CA GLU A 69 -8.42 -12.84 -1.53
C GLU A 69 -9.28 -11.67 -1.04
N ASP A 70 -9.18 -11.32 0.24
CA ASP A 70 -9.87 -10.17 0.83
C ASP A 70 -9.57 -8.86 0.08
N ALA A 71 -8.35 -8.68 -0.43
CA ALA A 71 -7.99 -7.48 -1.19
C ALA A 71 -8.68 -7.44 -2.55
N ARG A 72 -8.74 -8.57 -3.25
CA ARG A 72 -9.47 -8.70 -4.53
C ARG A 72 -10.96 -8.48 -4.33
N GLU A 73 -11.51 -9.10 -3.29
CA GLU A 73 -12.92 -8.98 -2.96
C GLU A 73 -13.25 -7.54 -2.54
N ALA A 74 -12.38 -6.87 -1.79
CA ALA A 74 -12.53 -5.46 -1.45
C ALA A 74 -12.64 -4.57 -2.69
N VAL A 75 -11.81 -4.78 -3.73
CA VAL A 75 -11.91 -4.04 -4.99
C VAL A 75 -13.25 -4.29 -5.68
N ALA A 76 -13.71 -5.54 -5.71
CA ALA A 76 -15.00 -5.88 -6.32
C ALA A 76 -16.17 -5.21 -5.59
N HIS A 77 -16.19 -5.28 -4.25
CA HIS A 77 -17.21 -4.63 -3.42
C HIS A 77 -17.20 -3.10 -3.56
N LEU A 78 -16.01 -2.49 -3.60
CA LEU A 78 -15.87 -1.05 -3.80
C LEU A 78 -16.39 -0.60 -5.16
N ALA A 79 -16.13 -1.38 -6.21
CA ALA A 79 -16.61 -1.08 -7.55
C ALA A 79 -18.13 -1.20 -7.66
N ASP A 80 -18.70 -2.29 -7.13
CA ASP A 80 -20.15 -2.50 -7.09
C ASP A 80 -20.86 -1.40 -6.30
N LEU A 81 -20.28 -0.95 -5.18
CA LEU A 81 -20.79 0.21 -4.44
C LEU A 81 -20.73 1.49 -5.29
N ALA A 82 -19.60 1.77 -5.94
CA ALA A 82 -19.43 2.98 -6.74
C ALA A 82 -20.39 3.04 -7.93
N GLU A 83 -20.73 1.89 -8.52
CA GLU A 83 -21.72 1.79 -9.59
C GLU A 83 -23.15 2.01 -9.08
N ARG A 84 -23.49 1.53 -7.87
CA ARG A 84 -24.81 1.74 -7.26
C ARG A 84 -25.02 3.15 -6.76
N THR A 85 -23.95 3.81 -6.33
CA THR A 85 -24.01 5.12 -5.68
C THR A 85 -23.05 6.13 -6.32
N PRO A 86 -23.28 6.48 -7.61
CA PRO A 86 -22.37 7.35 -8.34
C PRO A 86 -22.35 8.76 -7.75
N GLY A 87 -21.15 9.25 -7.43
CA GLY A 87 -20.92 10.62 -6.95
C GLY A 87 -20.94 10.80 -5.43
N GLU A 88 -21.23 9.75 -4.66
CA GLU A 88 -21.04 9.80 -3.21
C GLU A 88 -19.56 9.60 -2.85
N ALA A 89 -18.97 10.63 -2.24
CA ALA A 89 -17.61 10.61 -1.75
C ALA A 89 -17.59 10.08 -0.32
N GLY A 90 -17.40 8.77 -0.18
CA GLY A 90 -17.24 8.12 1.12
C GLY A 90 -17.75 6.69 1.08
N PHE A 91 -17.00 5.78 1.70
CA PHE A 91 -17.40 4.40 1.86
C PHE A 91 -18.22 4.25 3.16
N PRO A 92 -19.54 4.07 3.12
CA PRO A 92 -20.23 3.48 4.25
C PRO A 92 -19.70 2.04 4.36
N LEU A 93 -18.92 1.74 5.41
CA LEU A 93 -18.60 0.36 5.79
C LEU A 93 -19.92 -0.33 6.14
N GLY A 94 -20.59 -0.90 5.16
CA GLY A 94 -21.88 -1.57 5.32
C GLY A 94 -21.75 -2.85 6.15
N GLU A 95 -22.84 -3.22 6.83
CA GLU A 95 -22.95 -4.51 7.53
C GLU A 95 -22.86 -5.71 6.56
N ASP A 96 -23.09 -5.49 5.25
CA ASP A 96 -23.09 -6.53 4.22
C ASP A 96 -21.69 -6.98 3.75
N LEU A 97 -20.62 -6.37 4.26
CA LEU A 97 -19.26 -6.77 3.90
C LEU A 97 -18.80 -8.05 4.61
N PRO A 98 -18.07 -8.94 3.92
CA PRO A 98 -17.33 -10.01 4.58
C PRO A 98 -16.42 -9.45 5.68
N ASP A 99 -16.27 -10.18 6.79
CA ASP A 99 -15.53 -9.68 7.95
C ASP A 99 -14.06 -9.35 7.64
N GLY A 100 -13.41 -10.18 6.81
CA GLY A 100 -12.04 -9.95 6.33
C GLY A 100 -11.91 -8.64 5.55
N VAL A 101 -12.80 -8.43 4.58
CA VAL A 101 -12.88 -7.21 3.77
C VAL A 101 -13.18 -5.98 4.63
N ARG A 102 -14.17 -6.08 5.53
CA ARG A 102 -14.54 -4.97 6.43
C ARG A 102 -13.34 -4.58 7.29
N LYS A 103 -12.66 -5.54 7.91
CA LYS A 103 -11.48 -5.30 8.74
C LYS A 103 -10.34 -4.67 7.95
N LEU A 104 -10.08 -5.17 6.74
CA LEU A 104 -9.06 -4.64 5.83
C LEU A 104 -9.34 -3.19 5.44
N LEU A 105 -10.54 -2.89 4.93
CA LEU A 105 -10.93 -1.55 4.51
C LEU A 105 -11.01 -0.56 5.68
N SER A 106 -11.49 -1.02 6.85
CA SER A 106 -11.52 -0.20 8.05
C SER A 106 -10.11 0.23 8.46
N ALA A 107 -9.14 -0.69 8.41
CA ALA A 107 -7.76 -0.37 8.73
C ALA A 107 -7.17 0.65 7.75
N GLU A 108 -7.47 0.54 6.46
CA GLU A 108 -6.96 1.49 5.47
C GLU A 108 -7.63 2.87 5.58
N LEU A 109 -8.94 2.93 5.84
CA LEU A 109 -9.65 4.19 6.07
C LEU A 109 -9.13 4.94 7.29
N VAL A 110 -8.82 4.25 8.38
CA VAL A 110 -8.21 4.86 9.58
C VAL A 110 -6.85 5.49 9.26
N LEU A 111 -6.11 4.93 8.30
CA LEU A 111 -4.80 5.41 7.88
C LEU A 111 -4.88 6.42 6.72
N ALA A 112 -6.07 6.71 6.21
CA ALA A 112 -6.26 7.66 5.12
C ALA A 112 -6.23 9.10 5.65
N ASP A 113 -5.24 9.86 5.20
CA ASP A 113 -5.08 11.30 5.47
C ASP A 113 -5.28 12.16 4.21
N VAL A 114 -5.83 11.57 3.15
CA VAL A 114 -6.00 12.20 1.83
C VAL A 114 -7.46 12.44 1.49
N SER A 115 -7.72 13.50 0.73
CA SER A 115 -9.04 13.73 0.14
C SER A 115 -9.29 12.81 -1.06
N PRO A 116 -10.55 12.62 -1.49
CA PRO A 116 -10.86 11.89 -2.73
C PRO A 116 -10.16 12.45 -3.97
N GLU A 117 -10.00 13.78 -4.06
CA GLU A 117 -9.29 14.41 -5.18
C GLU A 117 -7.80 14.04 -5.19
N GLU A 118 -7.14 14.11 -4.04
CA GLU A 118 -5.73 13.70 -3.93
C GLU A 118 -5.59 12.19 -4.13
N ALA A 119 -6.58 11.38 -3.74
CA ALA A 119 -6.60 9.95 -4.02
C ALA A 119 -6.61 9.67 -5.53
N ARG A 120 -7.47 10.36 -6.29
CA ARG A 120 -7.50 10.27 -7.76
C ARG A 120 -6.17 10.68 -8.39
N ARG A 121 -5.53 11.73 -7.86
CA ARG A 121 -4.22 12.18 -8.35
C ARG A 121 -3.12 11.14 -8.12
N ARG A 122 -3.12 10.47 -6.96
CA ARG A 122 -2.09 9.47 -6.59
C ARG A 122 -2.32 8.09 -7.21
N TYR A 123 -3.58 7.76 -7.54
CA TYR A 123 -3.97 6.43 -8.02
C TYR A 123 -3.13 5.89 -9.19
N PRO A 124 -2.87 6.64 -10.28
CA PRO A 124 -2.04 6.11 -11.38
C PRO A 124 -0.63 5.70 -10.93
N GLY A 125 -0.03 6.46 -10.01
CA GLY A 125 1.28 6.15 -9.44
C GLY A 125 1.27 4.93 -8.52
N ALA A 126 0.20 4.74 -7.76
CA ALA A 126 0.01 3.56 -6.91
C ALA A 126 -0.12 2.28 -7.74
N VAL A 127 -0.95 2.30 -8.79
CA VAL A 127 -1.10 1.16 -9.72
C VAL A 127 0.21 0.83 -10.41
N LEU A 128 0.95 1.85 -10.89
CA LEU A 128 2.26 1.62 -11.52
C LEU A 128 3.25 1.01 -10.53
N SER A 129 3.28 1.47 -9.29
CA SER A 129 4.15 0.92 -8.24
C SER A 129 3.82 -0.54 -7.94
N LEU A 130 2.54 -0.89 -7.86
CA LEU A 130 2.09 -2.27 -7.70
C LEU A 130 2.51 -3.16 -8.90
N ARG A 131 2.34 -2.67 -10.13
CA ARG A 131 2.78 -3.37 -11.35
C ARG A 131 4.28 -3.62 -11.36
N ILE A 132 5.09 -2.61 -11.02
CA ILE A 132 6.56 -2.75 -10.89
C ILE A 132 6.91 -3.83 -9.88
N ARG A 133 6.27 -3.79 -8.70
CA ARG A 133 6.48 -4.78 -7.66
C ARG A 133 6.16 -6.20 -8.13
N ARG A 134 5.02 -6.40 -8.80
CA ARG A 134 4.66 -7.72 -9.35
C ARG A 134 5.61 -8.19 -10.44
N ALA A 135 6.08 -7.28 -11.29
CA ALA A 135 7.08 -7.59 -12.30
C ALA A 135 8.42 -8.03 -11.66
N ARG A 136 8.83 -7.41 -10.55
CA ARG A 136 10.01 -7.83 -9.76
C ARG A 136 9.84 -9.21 -9.16
N GLU A 137 8.75 -9.44 -8.42
CA GLU A 137 8.45 -10.74 -7.81
C GLU A 137 8.39 -11.86 -8.86
N LYS A 138 7.75 -11.61 -10.01
CA LYS A 138 7.71 -12.55 -11.13
C LYS A 138 9.10 -12.82 -11.70
N THR A 139 9.93 -11.79 -11.86
CA THR A 139 11.29 -11.93 -12.37
C THR A 139 12.14 -12.76 -11.43
N GLU A 140 12.10 -12.48 -10.13
CA GLU A 140 12.81 -13.23 -9.09
C GLU A 140 12.37 -14.70 -9.08
N ALA A 141 11.06 -14.96 -9.08
CA ALA A 141 10.52 -16.32 -9.11
C ALA A 141 10.95 -17.10 -10.36
N LEU A 142 11.00 -16.46 -11.53
CA LEU A 142 11.50 -17.08 -12.75
C LEU A 142 13.00 -17.34 -12.69
N GLN A 143 13.79 -16.42 -12.13
CA GLN A 143 15.23 -16.61 -11.95
C GLN A 143 15.54 -17.77 -11.01
N GLU A 144 14.80 -17.93 -9.92
CA GLU A 144 14.95 -19.09 -9.04
C GLU A 144 14.61 -20.40 -9.77
N LYS A 145 13.57 -20.42 -10.60
CA LYS A 145 13.23 -21.60 -11.41
C LYS A 145 14.33 -21.98 -12.40
N VAL A 146 14.99 -20.99 -13.03
CA VAL A 146 16.11 -21.25 -13.96
C VAL A 146 17.27 -21.97 -13.26
N LYS A 147 17.57 -21.67 -12.00
CA LYS A 147 18.70 -22.30 -11.27
C LYS A 147 18.56 -23.82 -11.13
N GLY A 148 17.33 -24.33 -11.12
CA GLY A 148 17.05 -25.77 -11.01
C GLY A 148 16.73 -26.46 -12.34
N ALA A 149 16.64 -25.72 -13.44
CA ALA A 149 16.26 -26.26 -14.74
C ALA A 149 17.48 -26.67 -15.59
N SER A 150 17.29 -27.58 -16.54
CA SER A 150 18.33 -27.97 -17.50
C SER A 150 17.75 -28.22 -18.89
N GLY A 151 18.61 -28.23 -19.92
CA GLY A 151 18.19 -28.49 -21.30
C GLY A 151 17.20 -27.46 -21.84
N GLU A 152 16.19 -27.92 -22.56
CA GLU A 152 15.18 -27.08 -23.22
C GLU A 152 14.32 -26.28 -22.23
N GLU A 153 14.06 -26.82 -21.04
CA GLU A 153 13.30 -26.14 -20.00
C GLU A 153 14.04 -24.89 -19.51
N ALA A 154 15.36 -24.98 -19.34
CA ALA A 154 16.18 -23.84 -18.95
C ALA A 154 16.15 -22.73 -20.00
N SER A 155 16.21 -23.08 -21.30
CA SER A 155 16.10 -22.11 -22.40
C SER A 155 14.75 -21.39 -22.40
N LEU A 156 13.65 -22.12 -22.27
CA LEU A 156 12.31 -21.51 -22.21
C LEU A 156 12.11 -20.61 -20.99
N LEU A 157 12.63 -21.02 -19.82
CA LEU A 157 12.59 -20.19 -18.62
C LEU A 157 13.46 -18.95 -18.77
N PHE A 158 14.62 -19.06 -19.43
CA PHE A 158 15.49 -17.92 -19.69
C PHE A 158 14.79 -16.87 -20.57
N ASP A 159 14.12 -17.28 -21.65
CA ASP A 159 13.34 -16.36 -22.49
C ASP A 159 12.24 -15.65 -21.71
N ARG A 160 11.58 -16.37 -20.80
CA ARG A 160 10.58 -15.80 -19.89
C ARG A 160 11.19 -14.80 -18.91
N VAL A 161 12.39 -15.06 -18.37
CA VAL A 161 13.13 -14.10 -17.53
C VAL A 161 13.46 -12.85 -18.32
N VAL A 162 13.96 -12.98 -19.56
CA VAL A 162 14.30 -11.82 -20.40
C VAL A 162 13.06 -10.98 -20.70
N ALA A 163 11.94 -11.61 -21.05
CA ALA A 163 10.67 -10.92 -21.27
C ALA A 163 10.20 -10.18 -20.00
N ALA A 164 10.26 -10.83 -18.84
CA ALA A 164 9.88 -10.23 -17.56
C ALA A 164 10.77 -9.02 -17.19
N LYS A 165 12.09 -9.12 -17.41
CA LYS A 165 13.03 -8.01 -17.18
C LYS A 165 12.78 -6.82 -18.10
N ARG A 166 12.49 -7.07 -19.39
CA ARG A 166 12.15 -5.99 -20.33
C ARG A 166 10.88 -5.26 -19.92
N GLU A 167 9.87 -6.00 -19.47
CA GLU A 167 8.63 -5.40 -18.97
C GLU A 167 8.87 -4.60 -17.69
N LEU A 168 9.68 -5.11 -16.76
CA LEU A 168 10.08 -4.38 -15.57
C LEU A 168 10.79 -3.06 -15.92
N GLU A 169 11.77 -3.09 -16.83
CA GLU A 169 12.47 -1.88 -17.28
C GLU A 169 11.51 -0.88 -17.95
N ARG A 170 10.55 -1.37 -18.74
CA ARG A 170 9.50 -0.52 -19.36
C ARG A 170 8.70 0.21 -18.28
N LEU A 171 8.24 -0.50 -17.25
CA LEU A 171 7.46 0.07 -16.16
C LEU A 171 8.29 1.06 -15.31
N GLU A 172 9.55 0.75 -15.03
CA GLU A 172 10.46 1.65 -14.30
C GLU A 172 10.83 2.90 -15.12
N SER A 173 10.90 2.78 -16.44
CA SER A 173 11.06 3.91 -17.36
C SER A 173 9.81 4.81 -17.36
N GLU A 174 8.62 4.21 -17.43
CA GLU A 174 7.36 4.95 -17.34
C GLU A 174 7.26 5.74 -16.02
N ARG A 175 7.74 5.15 -14.91
CA ARG A 175 7.79 5.85 -13.62
C ARG A 175 8.73 7.05 -13.64
N ARG A 176 9.87 6.96 -14.34
CA ARG A 176 10.86 8.05 -14.45
C ARG A 176 10.39 9.19 -15.35
N SER A 177 9.50 8.92 -16.31
CA SER A 177 9.01 9.93 -17.26
C SER A 177 7.76 10.67 -16.81
N ARG A 178 7.24 10.38 -15.61
CA ARG A 178 6.11 11.05 -14.98
C ARG A 178 6.61 12.00 -13.89
#